data_AF-A0A6N7PPX7-F1
#
_entry.id   AF-A0A6N7PPX7-F1
#
_cell.length_a   1.000
_cell.length_b   1.000
_cell.length_c   1.000
_cell.angle_alpha   90.00
_cell.angle_beta   90.00
_cell.angle_gamma   90.00
#
_symmetry.space_group_name_H-M   'P 1'
#
loop_
_entity.id
_entity.type
_entity.pdbx_description
1 polymer ?
#
loop_
_entity_poly.entity_id
_entity_poly.type
_entity_poly.pdbx_seq_one_letter_code
_entity_poly.pdbx_strand_id
1 'polypeptide(L)'
;MVRVLSGISALLVVSLLGCSSQVSGGGSPSDGATGTSTSTGAGSSGGVALEITTCAELDAELAKERQAIMSCTSDAECGQDLKGTSCGCTRNLVARLDADTTRFYELLQRGQDLECDPGLVSTCDCPNANGFVCKSGTCGWNYVP
;
A
#
# COMPACT_ATOMS: atom_id res chain seq x y z
N MET A 1 30.82 -45.11 -33.94
CA MET A 1 30.10 -44.05 -34.67
C MET A 1 29.65 -43.02 -33.65
N VAL A 2 30.32 -41.87 -33.63
CA VAL A 2 30.10 -40.76 -32.71
C VAL A 2 29.00 -39.87 -33.30
N ARG A 3 27.98 -39.54 -32.52
CA ARG A 3 27.08 -38.40 -32.80
C ARG A 3 27.08 -37.46 -31.60
N VAL A 4 27.46 -36.23 -31.92
CA VAL A 4 27.56 -35.04 -31.09
C VAL A 4 26.26 -34.24 -31.22
N LEU A 5 26.05 -33.29 -30.29
CA LEU A 5 25.22 -32.06 -30.33
C LEU A 5 23.79 -32.23 -29.77
N SER A 6 23.22 -31.29 -29.01
CA SER A 6 23.67 -30.06 -28.33
C SER A 6 22.44 -29.43 -27.65
N GLY A 7 22.63 -28.65 -26.57
CA GLY A 7 21.65 -27.70 -26.02
C GLY A 7 20.59 -28.34 -25.11
N ILE A 8 20.20 -27.76 -23.97
CA ILE A 8 19.56 -26.45 -23.84
C ILE A 8 19.72 -25.91 -22.40
N SER A 9 19.95 -24.61 -22.32
CA SER A 9 19.68 -23.62 -21.25
C SER A 9 20.16 -23.92 -19.83
N ALA A 10 21.32 -23.37 -19.44
CA ALA A 10 21.52 -21.96 -19.01
C ALA A 10 21.05 -21.71 -17.58
N LEU A 11 22.06 -21.72 -16.70
CA LEU A 11 22.07 -21.19 -15.34
C LEU A 11 21.35 -19.85 -15.26
N LEU A 12 20.40 -19.73 -14.34
CA LEU A 12 19.90 -18.42 -13.91
C LEU A 12 20.79 -17.96 -12.76
N VAL A 13 21.70 -17.06 -13.12
CA VAL A 13 22.70 -16.42 -12.27
C VAL A 13 21.99 -15.52 -11.26
N VAL A 14 22.25 -15.78 -9.97
CA VAL A 14 22.00 -14.86 -8.86
C VAL A 14 22.91 -13.65 -9.03
N SER A 15 22.34 -12.46 -9.25
CA SER A 15 23.07 -11.19 -9.21
C SER A 15 22.61 -10.35 -8.04
N LEU A 16 23.38 -10.45 -6.96
CA LEU A 16 23.55 -9.43 -5.94
C LEU A 16 24.53 -8.35 -6.47
N LEU A 17 24.45 -7.14 -5.89
CA LEU A 17 25.35 -5.98 -6.02
C LEU A 17 25.15 -5.06 -7.23
N GLY A 18 24.75 -3.82 -6.94
CA GLY A 18 24.78 -2.70 -7.87
C GLY A 18 24.60 -1.35 -7.17
N CYS A 19 25.53 -1.02 -6.27
CA CYS A 19 25.76 0.33 -5.76
C CYS A 19 26.74 1.04 -6.71
N SER A 20 26.46 2.29 -7.13
CA SER A 20 27.39 3.37 -7.58
C SER A 20 26.65 4.34 -8.54
N SER A 21 26.45 5.63 -8.25
CA SER A 21 27.42 6.73 -8.18
C SER A 21 27.89 7.26 -9.56
N GLN A 22 27.45 8.49 -9.85
CA GLN A 22 28.17 9.62 -10.49
C GLN A 22 28.73 9.53 -11.94
N VAL A 23 28.15 10.43 -12.76
CA VAL A 23 28.76 11.56 -13.51
C VAL A 23 29.59 11.32 -14.80
N SER A 24 29.35 12.24 -15.75
CA SER A 24 30.19 12.72 -16.86
C SER A 24 30.15 12.00 -18.22
N GLY A 25 29.37 12.59 -19.14
CA GLY A 25 29.96 13.30 -20.29
C GLY A 25 30.07 12.59 -21.64
N GLY A 26 29.30 13.08 -22.63
CA GLY A 26 29.81 13.40 -23.97
C GLY A 26 29.39 12.52 -25.16
N GLY A 27 28.64 13.11 -26.10
CA GLY A 27 28.77 12.84 -27.55
C GLY A 27 27.55 12.26 -28.29
N SER A 28 26.81 13.11 -29.02
CA SER A 28 25.83 12.77 -30.08
C SER A 28 26.53 12.27 -31.38
N PRO A 29 25.87 11.55 -32.32
CA PRO A 29 24.83 12.14 -33.18
C PRO A 29 23.59 11.26 -33.51
N SER A 30 22.52 12.00 -33.83
CA SER A 30 21.36 11.78 -34.71
C SER A 30 21.00 10.38 -35.22
N ASP A 31 19.74 9.97 -35.00
CA ASP A 31 18.75 9.82 -36.08
C ASP A 31 17.32 9.81 -35.52
N GLY A 32 16.42 10.51 -36.22
CA GLY A 32 15.09 10.86 -35.74
C GLY A 32 14.04 9.78 -35.97
N ALA A 33 13.11 9.69 -35.02
CA ALA A 33 11.74 9.24 -35.26
C ALA A 33 10.78 10.05 -34.38
N THR A 34 10.12 11.01 -35.03
CA THR A 34 8.75 11.49 -34.86
C THR A 34 7.97 10.99 -33.63
N GLY A 35 7.89 11.85 -32.61
CA GLY A 35 6.66 12.55 -32.24
C GLY A 35 5.46 11.75 -31.69
N THR A 36 5.19 12.04 -30.41
CA THR A 36 3.86 12.10 -29.76
C THR A 36 3.39 10.84 -29.04
N SER A 37 3.75 10.76 -27.75
CA SER A 37 2.78 10.52 -26.69
C SER A 37 3.32 11.18 -25.42
N THR A 38 2.73 12.33 -25.11
CA THR A 38 2.84 13.01 -23.83
C THR A 38 2.29 12.07 -22.75
N SER A 39 3.18 11.41 -22.02
CA SER A 39 2.84 10.83 -20.73
C SER A 39 3.33 11.80 -19.68
N THR A 40 2.42 12.73 -19.39
CA THR A 40 2.26 13.57 -18.21
C THR A 40 3.29 13.33 -17.12
N GLY A 41 4.13 14.35 -16.90
CA GLY A 41 4.91 14.43 -15.68
C GLY A 41 3.99 14.47 -14.47
N ALA A 42 4.08 13.46 -13.62
CA ALA A 42 3.59 13.52 -12.26
C ALA A 42 4.79 13.73 -11.33
N GLY A 43 5.42 14.90 -11.49
CA GLY A 43 6.20 15.50 -10.43
C GLY A 43 5.29 16.47 -9.69
N SER A 44 4.85 16.09 -8.49
CA SER A 44 4.30 17.07 -7.54
C SER A 44 4.68 16.66 -6.13
N SER A 45 5.89 17.07 -5.76
CA SER A 45 6.27 17.30 -4.38
C SER A 45 5.56 18.58 -3.93
N GLY A 46 4.46 18.47 -3.21
CA GLY A 46 3.73 19.64 -2.72
C GLY A 46 2.63 19.23 -1.75
N GLY A 47 2.86 19.47 -0.46
CA GLY A 47 1.85 19.32 0.59
C GLY A 47 0.67 20.27 0.36
N VAL A 48 -0.33 19.77 -0.35
CA VAL A 48 -1.74 20.17 -0.33
C VAL A 48 -2.50 18.88 -0.56
N ALA A 49 -3.64 18.67 0.09
CA ALA A 49 -4.42 17.44 -0.05
C ALA A 49 -4.52 17.02 -1.52
N LEU A 50 -3.84 15.93 -1.89
CA LEU A 50 -3.95 15.33 -3.22
C LEU A 50 -5.43 15.15 -3.48
N GLU A 51 -5.94 15.84 -4.51
CA GLU A 51 -7.31 15.66 -4.96
C GLU A 51 -7.39 14.25 -5.52
N ILE A 52 -7.87 13.30 -4.72
CA ILE A 52 -8.01 11.91 -5.12
C ILE A 52 -9.17 11.86 -6.12
N THR A 53 -8.88 11.50 -7.36
CA THR A 53 -9.89 11.48 -8.45
C THR A 53 -10.18 10.08 -8.96
N THR A 54 -9.34 9.10 -8.64
CA THR A 54 -9.52 7.70 -9.05
C THR A 54 -9.55 6.75 -7.85
N CYS A 55 -10.22 5.61 -8.00
CA CYS A 55 -10.25 4.57 -6.96
C CYS A 55 -8.84 4.02 -6.65
N ALA A 56 -7.97 3.89 -7.66
CA ALA A 56 -6.61 3.40 -7.46
C ALA A 56 -5.76 4.33 -6.59
N GLU A 57 -5.89 5.64 -6.76
CA GLU A 57 -5.25 6.63 -5.89
C GLU A 57 -5.84 6.59 -4.48
N LEU A 58 -7.17 6.41 -4.39
CA LEU A 58 -7.85 6.30 -3.11
C LEU A 58 -7.36 5.09 -2.31
N ASP A 59 -7.30 3.91 -2.94
CA ASP A 59 -6.85 2.68 -2.31
C ASP A 59 -5.40 2.81 -1.81
N ALA A 60 -4.53 3.43 -2.60
CA ALA A 60 -3.14 3.65 -2.22
C ALA A 60 -3.02 4.58 -1.01
N GLU A 61 -3.77 5.69 -0.98
CA GLU A 61 -3.77 6.62 0.15
C GLU A 61 -4.44 6.03 1.39
N LEU A 62 -5.55 5.31 1.22
CA LEU A 62 -6.24 4.62 2.31
C LEU A 62 -5.37 3.53 2.92
N ALA A 63 -4.60 2.78 2.12
CA ALA A 63 -3.66 1.79 2.61
C ALA A 63 -2.52 2.43 3.44
N LYS A 64 -1.96 3.55 2.97
CA LYS A 64 -0.94 4.31 3.72
C LYS A 64 -1.49 4.84 5.04
N GLU A 65 -2.66 5.45 4.99
CA GLU A 65 -3.31 6.01 6.17
C GLU A 65 -3.64 4.91 7.19
N ARG A 66 -4.24 3.80 6.74
CA ARG A 66 -4.49 2.64 7.59
C ARG A 66 -3.22 2.12 8.24
N GLN A 67 -2.14 1.98 7.47
CA GLN A 67 -0.86 1.54 8.03
C GLN A 67 -0.33 2.53 9.07
N ALA A 68 -0.46 3.84 8.83
CA ALA A 68 -0.02 4.87 9.76
C ALA A 68 -0.81 4.82 11.08
N ILE A 69 -2.14 4.87 11.00
CA ILE A 69 -3.01 4.94 12.18
C ILE A 69 -3.10 3.62 12.94
N MET A 70 -2.88 2.48 12.28
CA MET A 70 -2.92 1.17 12.94
C MET A 70 -1.53 0.68 13.37
N SER A 71 -0.45 1.41 13.09
CA SER A 71 0.90 1.01 13.51
C SER A 71 1.05 1.05 15.03
N CYS A 72 1.75 0.06 15.61
CA CYS A 72 2.00 -0.02 17.04
C CYS A 72 3.31 -0.75 17.35
N THR A 73 3.85 -0.56 18.55
CA THR A 73 4.98 -1.34 19.08
C THR A 73 4.53 -2.27 20.22
N SER A 74 3.44 -1.92 20.90
CA SER A 74 2.92 -2.60 22.08
C SER A 74 1.39 -2.54 22.16
N ASP A 75 0.79 -3.50 22.86
CA ASP A 75 -0.67 -3.63 23.00
C ASP A 75 -1.33 -2.40 23.62
N ALA A 76 -0.62 -1.72 24.54
CA ALA A 76 -1.11 -0.55 25.25
C ALA A 76 -1.33 0.68 24.34
N GLU A 77 -0.74 0.68 23.15
CA GLU A 77 -0.92 1.75 22.16
C GLU A 77 -2.23 1.56 21.38
N CYS A 78 -2.81 0.36 21.39
CA CYS A 78 -4.00 0.04 20.60
C CYS A 78 -5.28 0.24 21.40
N GLY A 79 -6.29 0.83 20.77
CA GLY A 79 -7.62 0.86 21.38
C GLY A 79 -8.63 1.82 20.79
N GLN A 80 -8.31 2.46 19.68
CA GLN A 80 -9.25 3.31 18.98
C GLN A 80 -10.06 2.50 17.97
N ASP A 81 -11.34 2.29 18.26
CA ASP A 81 -12.26 1.58 17.36
C ASP A 81 -12.66 2.48 16.18
N LEU A 82 -12.26 2.08 14.96
CA LEU A 82 -12.61 2.78 13.72
C LEU A 82 -14.04 2.43 13.29
N LYS A 83 -15.03 3.09 13.87
CA LYS A 83 -16.45 2.88 13.58
C LYS A 83 -16.76 2.94 12.08
N GLY A 84 -17.65 2.06 11.61
CA GLY A 84 -18.11 2.03 10.21
C GLY A 84 -17.16 1.29 9.26
N THR A 85 -16.08 0.71 9.78
CA THR A 85 -15.16 -0.15 9.00
C THR A 85 -15.56 -1.62 9.01
N SER A 86 -16.62 -1.98 9.73
CA SER A 86 -17.27 -3.29 9.65
C SER A 86 -18.63 -3.19 8.97
N CYS A 87 -18.93 -4.21 8.15
CA CYS A 87 -20.22 -4.42 7.50
C CYS A 87 -21.18 -5.34 8.29
N GLY A 88 -20.99 -5.52 9.61
CA GLY A 88 -22.03 -6.02 10.53
C GLY A 88 -21.62 -7.21 11.40
N CYS A 89 -21.08 -8.27 10.80
CA CYS A 89 -20.69 -9.48 11.54
C CYS A 89 -19.24 -9.45 12.04
N THR A 90 -18.46 -8.41 11.72
CA THR A 90 -17.06 -8.27 12.10
C THR A 90 -16.89 -7.18 13.15
N ARG A 91 -15.78 -7.19 13.89
CA ARG A 91 -15.40 -6.01 14.66
C ARG A 91 -14.75 -5.01 13.72
N ASN A 92 -14.94 -3.73 14.00
CA ASN A 92 -14.28 -2.66 13.28
C ASN A 92 -12.75 -2.78 13.33
N LEU A 93 -12.04 -2.11 12.43
CA LEU A 93 -10.60 -1.94 12.53
C LEU A 93 -10.22 -1.21 13.83
N VAL A 94 -8.99 -1.46 14.31
CA VAL A 94 -8.46 -0.86 15.53
C VAL A 94 -7.25 -0.01 15.15
N ALA A 95 -7.28 1.27 15.53
CA ALA A 95 -6.17 2.19 15.42
C ALA A 95 -5.46 2.38 16.77
N ARG A 96 -4.30 3.02 16.70
CA ARG A 96 -3.55 3.52 17.84
C ARG A 96 -4.36 4.60 18.55
N LEU A 97 -4.23 4.70 19.88
CA LEU A 97 -5.01 5.62 20.72
C LEU A 97 -4.73 7.10 20.45
N ASP A 98 -3.53 7.44 19.98
CA ASP A 98 -3.11 8.79 19.62
C ASP A 98 -3.17 9.06 18.11
N ALA A 99 -3.66 8.12 17.31
CA ALA A 99 -3.75 8.30 15.87
C ALA A 99 -4.84 9.31 15.51
N ASP A 100 -4.49 10.31 14.70
CA ASP A 100 -5.48 11.13 14.02
C ASP A 100 -6.18 10.27 12.96
N THR A 101 -7.50 10.12 13.08
CA THR A 101 -8.30 9.30 12.16
C THR A 101 -9.17 10.14 11.22
N THR A 102 -9.03 11.46 11.28
CA THR A 102 -9.80 12.39 10.47
C THR A 102 -9.57 12.11 9.00
N ARG A 103 -8.29 11.99 8.60
CA ARG A 103 -7.91 11.70 7.22
C ARG A 103 -8.44 10.35 6.74
N PHE A 104 -8.40 9.33 7.59
CA PHE A 104 -8.99 8.03 7.29
C PHE A 104 -10.49 8.14 6.95
N TYR A 105 -11.27 8.86 7.75
CA TYR A 105 -12.69 9.05 7.50
C TYR A 105 -12.98 9.92 6.27
N GLU A 106 -12.16 10.94 6.00
CA GLU A 106 -12.24 11.73 4.75
C GLU A 106 -12.05 10.84 3.52
N LEU A 107 -11.08 9.93 3.56
CA LEU A 107 -10.82 8.98 2.47
C LEU A 107 -12.00 8.01 2.28
N LEU A 108 -12.60 7.50 3.37
CA LEU A 108 -13.79 6.66 3.27
C LEU A 108 -14.98 7.39 2.65
N GLN A 109 -15.20 8.65 3.03
CA GLN A 109 -16.25 9.48 2.43
C GLN A 109 -15.96 9.72 0.95
N ARG A 110 -14.71 10.01 0.60
CA ARG A 110 -14.31 10.19 -0.81
C ARG A 110 -14.52 8.93 -1.64
N GLY A 111 -14.33 7.75 -1.06
CA GLY A 111 -14.66 6.47 -1.70
C GLY A 111 -16.14 6.33 -2.02
N GLN A 112 -17.02 6.75 -1.11
CA GLN A 112 -18.46 6.78 -1.37
C GLN A 112 -18.82 7.76 -2.48
N ASP A 113 -18.23 8.96 -2.48
CA ASP A 113 -18.47 9.97 -3.51
C ASP A 113 -18.01 9.54 -4.90
N LEU A 114 -16.96 8.71 -4.96
CA LEU A 114 -16.40 8.13 -6.20
C LEU A 114 -17.01 6.76 -6.54
N GLU A 115 -17.95 6.25 -5.74
CA GLU A 115 -18.54 4.91 -5.87
C GLU A 115 -17.48 3.78 -5.90
N CYS A 116 -16.34 4.00 -5.24
CA CYS A 116 -15.30 2.99 -5.06
C CYS A 116 -15.66 2.04 -3.92
N ASP A 117 -15.29 0.76 -4.04
CA ASP A 117 -15.30 -0.16 -2.91
C ASP A 117 -13.99 0.01 -2.13
N PRO A 118 -13.99 0.58 -0.91
CA PRO A 118 -12.76 0.79 -0.15
C PRO A 118 -12.18 -0.51 0.46
N GLY A 119 -12.70 -1.68 0.07
CA GLY A 119 -12.21 -2.98 0.52
C GLY A 119 -12.35 -3.20 2.03
N LEU A 120 -13.29 -2.51 2.68
CA LEU A 120 -13.54 -2.65 4.14
C LEU A 120 -14.28 -3.94 4.50
N VAL A 121 -14.39 -4.88 3.56
CA VAL A 121 -15.11 -6.14 3.75
C VAL A 121 -14.27 -7.09 4.61
N SER A 122 -14.77 -7.44 5.79
CA SER A 122 -14.25 -8.57 6.57
C SER A 122 -15.25 -9.74 6.55
N THR A 123 -14.73 -10.96 6.61
CA THR A 123 -15.53 -12.21 6.59
C THR A 123 -16.26 -12.44 7.91
N CYS A 124 -17.46 -13.05 7.86
CA CYS A 124 -18.41 -13.22 8.96
C CYS A 124 -18.00 -14.22 10.07
N ASP A 125 -16.86 -14.02 10.72
CA ASP A 125 -16.48 -14.77 11.92
C ASP A 125 -15.97 -13.79 12.98
N CYS A 126 -16.81 -13.53 13.99
CA CYS A 126 -16.49 -12.66 15.13
C CYS A 126 -16.29 -13.50 16.39
N PRO A 127 -15.11 -14.11 16.58
CA PRO A 127 -14.78 -14.67 17.87
C PRO A 127 -14.81 -13.58 18.94
N ASN A 128 -15.03 -13.99 20.18
CA ASN A 128 -14.94 -13.06 21.30
C ASN A 128 -13.56 -12.40 21.31
N ALA A 129 -13.51 -11.13 21.71
CA ALA A 129 -12.25 -10.41 21.85
C ALA A 129 -12.12 -9.91 23.29
N ASN A 130 -10.91 -10.04 23.84
CA ASN A 130 -10.54 -9.52 25.14
C ASN A 130 -9.59 -8.33 24.99
N GLY A 131 -10.17 -7.19 24.63
CA GLY A 131 -9.43 -5.94 24.41
C GLY A 131 -8.69 -5.90 23.07
N PHE A 132 -7.60 -5.13 23.08
CA PHE A 132 -6.79 -4.81 21.91
C PHE A 132 -5.40 -5.42 22.03
N VAL A 133 -4.77 -5.70 20.89
CA VAL A 133 -3.42 -6.27 20.82
C VAL A 133 -2.67 -5.62 19.67
N CYS A 134 -1.37 -5.43 19.86
CA CYS A 134 -0.45 -5.09 18.80
C CYS A 134 0.14 -6.38 18.24
N LYS A 135 -0.37 -6.83 17.09
CA LYS A 135 0.09 -8.06 16.46
C LYS A 135 0.83 -7.72 15.18
N SER A 136 2.10 -8.13 15.10
CA SER A 136 2.97 -7.85 13.95
C SER A 136 3.07 -6.36 13.61
N GLY A 137 3.11 -5.50 14.64
CA GLY A 137 3.19 -4.05 14.49
C GLY A 137 1.90 -3.38 14.00
N THR A 138 0.78 -4.10 14.02
CA THR A 138 -0.55 -3.58 13.64
C THR A 138 -1.55 -3.78 14.77
N CYS A 139 -2.30 -2.74 15.10
CA CYS A 139 -3.38 -2.78 16.07
C CYS A 139 -4.53 -3.63 15.56
N GLY A 140 -5.02 -4.50 16.45
CA GLY A 140 -6.15 -5.36 16.18
C GLY A 140 -6.87 -5.77 17.45
N TRP A 141 -7.92 -6.56 17.29
CA TRP A 141 -8.63 -7.18 18.40
C TRP A 141 -7.86 -8.38 18.92
N ASN A 142 -7.79 -8.49 20.24
CA ASN A 142 -7.26 -9.68 20.90
C ASN A 142 -8.32 -10.77 20.94
N TYR A 143 -8.44 -11.54 19.85
CA TYR A 143 -9.41 -12.62 19.77
C TYR A 143 -9.07 -13.77 20.72
N VAL A 144 -10.06 -14.20 21.49
CA VAL A 144 -9.98 -15.34 22.40
C VAL A 144 -10.82 -16.49 21.82
N PRO A 145 -10.31 -17.74 21.90
CA PRO A 145 -11.04 -18.93 21.45
C PRO A 145 -12.28 -19.22 22.30
#